data_AF-A0A928CSZ0-F1
#
_entry.id   AF-A0A928CSZ0-F1
#
_cell.length_a   1.000
_cell.length_b   1.000
_cell.length_c   1.000
_cell.angle_alpha   90.00
_cell.angle_beta   90.00
_cell.angle_gamma   90.00
#
_symmetry.space_group_name_H-M   'P 1'
#
loop_
_entity.id
_entity.type
_entity.pdbx_description
1 polymer ?
#
loop_
_entity_poly.entity_id
_entity_poly.type
_entity_poly.pdbx_seq_one_letter_code
_entity_poly.pdbx_strand_id
1 'polypeptide(L)'
;MNIFSEVSANTMVPQYAAQGAKIVKRNVVAKAQLKSIFTAFNFGDASYATLKAAALKQAPGATDLTNIKIDYKMSCICGINTVDVTMYADAIKY
;
A
#
# COMPACT_ATOMS: atom_id res chain seq x y z
N MET A 1 10.21 24.56 -7.98
CA MET A 1 9.63 23.24 -8.27
C MET A 1 10.50 22.20 -7.58
N ASN A 2 10.05 21.68 -6.43
CA ASN A 2 10.66 20.56 -5.71
C ASN A 2 9.51 19.86 -4.99
N ILE A 3 9.00 18.77 -5.56
CA ILE A 3 7.87 17.98 -5.00
C ILE A 3 8.42 16.68 -4.39
N PHE A 4 9.58 16.76 -3.74
CA PHE A 4 10.23 15.62 -3.06
C PHE A 4 10.57 15.92 -1.59
N SER A 5 9.85 16.82 -0.96
CA SER A 5 9.71 16.87 0.51
C SER A 5 8.23 16.57 0.77
N GLU A 6 7.79 15.45 1.31
CA GLU A 6 8.41 14.53 2.25
C GLU A 6 7.90 13.15 1.85
N VAL A 7 8.78 12.25 1.40
CA VAL A 7 8.43 10.82 1.37
C VAL A 7 8.26 10.46 2.84
N SER A 8 7.00 10.43 3.29
CA SER A 8 6.62 10.07 4.64
C SER A 8 7.42 8.83 5.02
N ALA A 9 8.28 8.99 6.02
CA ALA A 9 9.09 7.93 6.56
C ALA A 9 8.25 6.65 6.61
N ASN A 10 8.73 5.60 5.93
CA ASN A 10 8.23 4.24 6.01
C ASN A 10 7.94 3.90 7.47
N THR A 11 6.73 4.19 7.95
CA THR A 11 6.24 3.70 9.23
C THR A 11 5.74 2.30 8.96
N MET A 12 6.67 1.45 8.49
CA MET A 12 6.58 0.02 8.72
C MET A 12 6.43 -0.12 10.21
N VAL A 13 5.34 -0.75 10.66
CA VAL A 13 5.20 -1.13 12.07
C VAL A 13 6.49 -1.87 12.42
N PRO A 14 7.31 -1.32 13.35
CA PRO A 14 8.57 -1.96 13.68
C PRO A 14 8.29 -3.39 14.11
N GLN A 15 9.14 -4.34 13.73
CA GLN A 15 8.92 -5.76 14.00
C GLN A 15 8.73 -6.05 15.52
N TYR A 16 9.18 -5.14 16.40
CA TYR A 16 8.92 -5.17 17.85
C TYR A 16 7.46 -4.89 18.26
N ALA A 17 6.69 -4.14 17.47
CA ALA A 17 5.28 -3.86 17.77
C ALA A 17 4.37 -5.05 17.45
N ALA A 18 4.83 -6.03 16.66
CA ALA A 18 4.13 -7.30 16.42
C ALA A 18 4.43 -8.38 17.49
N GLN A 19 5.18 -8.05 18.55
CA GLN A 19 5.57 -9.00 19.59
C GLN A 19 4.34 -9.42 20.42
N GLY A 20 3.88 -10.67 20.23
CA GLY A 20 2.66 -11.20 20.84
C GLY A 20 1.45 -11.27 19.90
N ALA A 21 1.55 -10.73 18.68
CA ALA A 21 0.47 -10.79 17.70
C ALA A 21 0.36 -12.19 17.07
N LYS A 22 -0.88 -12.64 16.83
CA LYS A 22 -1.17 -13.85 16.06
C LYS A 22 -1.42 -13.49 14.60
N ILE A 23 -0.82 -14.27 13.70
CA ILE A 23 -1.09 -14.14 12.27
C ILE A 23 -2.49 -14.70 11.99
N VAL A 24 -3.38 -13.85 11.49
CA VAL A 24 -4.74 -14.22 11.09
C VAL A 24 -4.74 -14.75 9.66
N LYS A 25 -3.97 -14.11 8.76
CA LYS A 25 -3.86 -14.52 7.36
C LYS A 25 -2.54 -14.05 6.76
N ARG A 26 -1.83 -14.95 6.09
CA ARG A 26 -0.59 -14.62 5.37
C ARG A 26 -0.88 -14.18 3.95
N ASN A 27 0.05 -13.41 3.37
CA ASN A 27 0.06 -13.03 1.96
C ASN A 27 -1.25 -12.33 1.51
N VAL A 28 -1.77 -11.40 2.30
CA VAL A 28 -2.85 -10.52 1.83
C VAL A 28 -2.30 -9.56 0.78
N VAL A 29 -3.04 -9.39 -0.32
CA VAL A 29 -2.59 -8.59 -1.47
C VAL A 29 -3.60 -7.51 -1.79
N ALA A 30 -3.21 -6.24 -1.68
CA ALA A 30 -4.03 -5.11 -2.10
C ALA A 30 -3.42 -4.46 -3.35
N LYS A 31 -4.28 -4.03 -4.28
CA LYS A 31 -3.87 -3.35 -5.51
C LYS A 31 -4.58 -2.02 -5.62
N ALA A 32 -3.85 -0.99 -6.00
CA ALA A 32 -4.38 0.32 -6.35
C ALA A 32 -3.73 0.81 -7.64
N GLN A 33 -4.44 1.68 -8.37
CA GLN A 33 -3.92 2.30 -9.58
C GLN A 33 -3.96 3.81 -9.41
N LEU A 34 -2.85 4.46 -9.76
CA LEU A 34 -2.77 5.91 -9.92
C LEU A 34 -2.52 6.20 -11.39
N LYS A 35 -3.44 6.90 -12.05
CA LYS A 35 -3.28 7.37 -13.43
C LYS A 35 -2.98 8.86 -13.42
N SER A 36 -2.04 9.29 -14.24
CA SER A 36 -1.69 10.69 -14.42
C SER A 36 -1.72 11.03 -15.90
N ILE A 37 -2.44 12.09 -16.25
CA ILE A 37 -2.53 12.61 -17.61
C ILE A 37 -1.71 13.90 -17.67
N PHE A 38 -0.67 13.93 -18.51
CA PHE A 38 0.15 15.11 -18.79
C PHE A 38 0.58 15.90 -17.53
N THR A 39 0.92 15.22 -16.43
CA THR A 39 1.32 15.82 -15.13
C THR A 39 0.29 16.74 -14.44
N ALA A 40 -0.86 17.04 -15.07
CA ALA A 40 -1.84 18.03 -14.62
C ALA A 40 -3.06 17.42 -13.92
N PHE A 41 -3.40 16.17 -14.24
CA PHE A 41 -4.54 15.48 -13.64
C PHE A 41 -4.13 14.11 -13.11
N ASN A 42 -4.25 13.91 -11.80
CA ASN A 42 -4.03 12.62 -11.14
C ASN A 42 -5.39 12.00 -10.80
N PHE A 43 -5.57 10.72 -11.12
CA PHE A 43 -6.77 9.93 -10.92
C PHE A 43 -6.42 8.67 -10.13
N GLY A 44 -7.22 8.38 -9.10
CA GLY A 44 -7.04 7.22 -8.23
C GLY A 44 -6.41 7.55 -6.88
N ASP A 45 -6.45 6.57 -5.98
CA ASP A 45 -5.90 6.66 -4.63
C ASP A 45 -5.08 5.39 -4.38
N ALA A 46 -3.76 5.55 -4.29
CA ALA A 46 -2.81 4.50 -3.95
C ALA A 46 -2.16 4.74 -2.57
N SER A 47 -2.85 5.50 -1.70
CA SER A 47 -2.39 5.75 -0.34
C SER A 47 -2.29 4.46 0.46
N TYR A 48 -1.41 4.47 1.46
CA TYR A 48 -1.27 3.35 2.38
C TYR A 48 -2.58 3.04 3.13
N ALA A 49 -3.40 4.06 3.43
CA ALA A 49 -4.67 3.90 4.12
C ALA A 49 -5.69 3.07 3.29
N THR A 50 -5.80 3.35 1.99
CA THR A 50 -6.71 2.59 1.10
C THR A 50 -6.21 1.17 0.88
N LEU A 51 -4.90 0.99 0.70
CA LEU A 51 -4.28 -0.33 0.57
C LEU A 51 -4.44 -1.17 1.85
N LYS A 52 -4.23 -0.57 3.03
CA LYS A 52 -4.42 -1.23 4.33
C LYS A 52 -5.87 -1.66 4.54
N ALA A 53 -6.83 -0.77 4.26
CA ALA A 53 -8.26 -1.10 4.35
C ALA A 53 -8.65 -2.25 3.41
N ALA A 54 -8.14 -2.24 2.17
CA ALA A 54 -8.39 -3.29 1.20
C ALA A 54 -7.76 -4.64 1.59
N ALA A 55 -6.56 -4.64 2.19
CA ALA A 55 -5.91 -5.83 2.70
C ALA A 55 -6.63 -6.40 3.94
N LEU A 56 -7.06 -5.55 4.88
CA LEU A 56 -7.79 -5.98 6.07
C LEU A 56 -9.17 -6.57 5.75
N LYS A 57 -9.85 -6.09 4.69
CA LYS A 57 -11.09 -6.71 4.19
C LYS A 57 -10.90 -8.19 3.80
N GLN A 58 -9.69 -8.61 3.43
CA GLN A 58 -9.40 -10.00 3.06
C GLN A 58 -9.13 -10.90 4.26
N ALA A 59 -9.00 -10.32 5.46
CA ALA A 59 -8.70 -11.01 6.71
C ALA A 59 -9.64 -10.52 7.83
N PRO A 60 -10.92 -10.92 7.82
CA PRO A 60 -11.88 -10.53 8.85
C PRO A 60 -11.39 -10.95 10.24
N GLY A 61 -11.33 -9.99 11.16
CA GLY A 61 -10.83 -10.19 12.52
C GLY A 61 -9.35 -9.85 12.72
N ALA A 62 -8.61 -9.48 11.67
CA ALA A 62 -7.30 -8.86 11.81
C ALA A 62 -7.43 -7.40 12.27
N THR A 63 -6.53 -6.96 13.15
CA THR A 63 -6.46 -5.58 13.65
C THR A 63 -5.39 -4.76 12.94
N ASP A 64 -4.36 -5.42 12.40
CA ASP A 64 -3.28 -4.72 11.69
C ASP A 64 -2.58 -5.61 10.64
N LEU A 65 -1.57 -5.05 9.98
CA LEU A 65 -0.71 -5.70 9.00
C LEU A 65 0.75 -5.68 9.46
N THR A 66 1.50 -6.73 9.14
CA THR A 66 2.96 -6.84 9.32
C THR A 66 3.63 -7.36 8.04
N ASN A 67 4.96 -7.37 7.98
CA ASN A 67 5.76 -7.80 6.82
C ASN A 67 5.32 -7.11 5.50
N ILE A 68 5.05 -5.81 5.57
CA ILE A 68 4.48 -5.07 4.45
C ILE A 68 5.55 -4.83 3.39
N LYS A 69 5.25 -5.23 2.16
CA LYS A 69 6.05 -4.96 0.97
C LYS A 69 5.17 -4.28 -0.07
N ILE A 70 5.65 -3.21 -0.69
CA ILE A 70 4.92 -2.50 -1.74
C ILE A 70 5.77 -2.50 -3.01
N ASP A 71 5.20 -3.05 -4.08
CA ASP A 71 5.77 -3.06 -5.42
C ASP A 71 5.05 -2.03 -6.30
N TYR A 72 5.82 -1.30 -7.09
CA TYR A 72 5.32 -0.25 -7.99
C TYR A 72 5.67 -0.62 -9.43
N LYS A 73 4.70 -0.53 -10.33
CA LYS A 73 4.92 -0.70 -11.78
C LYS A 73 4.34 0.49 -12.52
N MET A 74 5.19 1.26 -13.18
CA MET A 74 4.75 2.38 -14.01
C MET A 74 4.72 1.97 -15.48
N SER A 75 3.68 2.39 -16.19
CA SER A 75 3.54 2.27 -17.64
C SER A 75 3.09 3.60 -18.21
N CYS A 76 3.57 3.96 -19.41
CA CYS A 76 3.13 5.14 -20.13
C CYS A 76 2.58 4.72 -21.48
N ILE A 77 1.33 5.07 -21.77
CA ILE A 77 0.68 4.80 -23.05
C ILE A 77 -0.02 6.08 -23.50
N CYS A 78 0.30 6.56 -24.70
CA CYS A 78 -0.31 7.75 -25.30
C CYS A 78 -0.38 8.98 -24.39
N GLY A 79 0.68 9.24 -23.60
CA GLY A 79 0.75 10.40 -22.69
C GLY A 79 0.03 10.22 -21.34
N ILE A 80 -0.54 9.03 -21.10
CA ILE A 80 -1.13 8.65 -19.81
C ILE A 80 -0.13 7.77 -19.06
N ASN A 81 0.34 8.25 -17.92
CA ASN A 81 1.13 7.47 -16.97
C ASN A 81 0.18 6.68 -16.08
N THR A 82 0.35 5.36 -15.99
CA THR A 82 -0.37 4.50 -15.05
C THR A 82 0.64 3.86 -14.11
N VAL A 83 0.48 4.09 -12.82
CA VAL A 83 1.25 3.48 -11.74
C VAL A 83 0.35 2.45 -11.06
N ASP A 84 0.68 1.18 -11.25
CA ASP A 84 0.11 0.07 -10.49
C ASP A 84 0.88 -0.09 -9.19
N VAL A 85 0.18 0.00 -8.06
CA VAL A 85 0.73 -0.22 -6.72
C VAL A 85 0.18 -1.53 -6.20
N THR A 86 1.06 -2.48 -5.87
CA THR A 86 0.68 -3.76 -5.27
C THR A 86 1.32 -3.86 -3.89
N MET A 87 0.49 -3.95 -2.85
CA MET A 87 0.91 -4.19 -1.48
C MET A 87 0.72 -5.66 -1.12
N TYR A 88 1.75 -6.26 -0.53
CA TYR A 88 1.76 -7.57 0.09
C TYR A 88 1.97 -7.40 1.59
N ALA A 89 1.21 -8.11 2.41
CA ALA A 89 1.38 -8.09 3.85
C ALA A 89 0.89 -9.38 4.50
N ASP A 90 1.18 -9.55 5.78
CA ASP A 90 0.53 -10.54 6.65
C ASP A 90 -0.43 -9.82 7.59
N ALA A 91 -1.68 -10.28 7.66
CA ALA A 91 -2.67 -9.73 8.56
C ALA A 91 -2.53 -10.34 9.96
N ILE A 92 -2.49 -9.48 10.98
CA ILE A 92 -2.24 -9.84 12.37
C ILE A 92 -3.37 -9.37 13.29
N LYS A 93 -3.49 -10.05 14.44
CA LYS A 93 -4.38 -9.69 15.54
C LYS A 93 -3.61 -9.70 16.86
N TYR A 94 -3.79 -8.67 17.67
CA TYR A 94 -3.31 -8.64 19.05
C TYR A 94 -4.25 -9.41 19.99
#